data_AF-A0A8S2MAU1-F1
#
_entry.id   AF-A0A8S2MAU1-F1
#
_cell.length_a   1.000
_cell.length_b   1.000
_cell.length_c   1.000
_cell.angle_alpha   90.00
_cell.angle_beta   90.00
_cell.angle_gamma   90.00
#
_symmetry.space_group_name_H-M   'P 1'
#
loop_
_entity.id
_entity.type
_entity.pdbx_description
1 polymer ?
#
loop_
_entity_poly.entity_id
_entity_poly.type
_entity_poly.pdbx_seq_one_letter_code
_entity_poly.pdbx_strand_id
1 'polypeptide(L)'
;LLYDFLSFTHYSIQNSFILISHDLPPEQALSLECNHEEANTRLVLRLQDAVLYNYKHVCVQSVDTNVVFLMISYANAVDLSKIIVDATVRIDQPKYIDCTMIRHQLINKYHIFPEILLVLLAISGCDTTSFFRNISKTTFFEAFFASPSRYAELQNLSAFPTNQKDIYVIERIIYDCIHHGNRRSQEKKTLHMASMNSSNLKPLTSTSFTSIDNLRATMALNALQKGNKSIVLILSASTVALFHHGRRASRQCQKWRSAHIDNLPYPDHEPYGFEKINNEIRIKWTTKMPLRKDNSCFQASDTF
;
A
#
# COMPACT_ATOMS: atom_id res chain seq x y z
N LEU A 1 4.48 -14.01 -7.42
CA LEU A 1 5.07 -12.70 -7.82
C LEU A 1 5.71 -11.96 -6.64
N LEU A 2 4.97 -11.35 -5.70
CA LEU A 2 5.58 -10.63 -4.55
C LEU A 2 6.42 -11.57 -3.66
N TYR A 3 5.94 -12.81 -3.48
CA TYR A 3 6.70 -13.88 -2.81
C TYR A 3 7.94 -14.29 -3.62
N ASP A 4 7.85 -14.35 -4.95
CA ASP A 4 9.00 -14.62 -5.85
C ASP A 4 10.00 -13.46 -5.91
N PHE A 5 9.54 -12.23 -5.68
CA PHE A 5 10.37 -11.02 -5.59
C PHE A 5 11.09 -10.92 -4.24
N LEU A 6 10.48 -11.41 -3.16
CA LEU A 6 11.02 -11.37 -1.80
C LEU A 6 11.74 -12.67 -1.38
N SER A 7 11.68 -13.72 -2.20
CA SER A 7 12.29 -15.04 -1.94
C SER A 7 13.68 -15.22 -2.54
N PHE A 8 14.19 -14.24 -3.29
CA PHE A 8 15.61 -14.21 -3.65
C PHE A 8 16.38 -13.45 -2.57
N THR A 9 17.27 -14.12 -1.84
CA THR A 9 18.66 -13.67 -1.60
C THR A 9 19.43 -14.63 -0.68
N HIS A 10 20.48 -15.23 -1.23
CA HIS A 10 21.75 -15.37 -0.52
C HIS A 10 22.76 -14.53 -1.28
N TYR A 11 23.16 -13.40 -0.71
CA TYR A 11 24.27 -12.61 -1.23
C TYR A 11 25.25 -12.32 -0.10
N SER A 12 26.53 -12.53 -0.37
CA SER A 12 27.63 -12.03 0.46
C SER A 12 27.88 -10.58 0.07
N ILE A 13 27.72 -9.65 1.01
CA ILE A 13 28.08 -8.24 0.83
C ILE A 13 29.61 -8.17 0.92
N GLN A 14 30.30 -8.07 -0.22
CA GLN A 14 31.75 -7.80 -0.25
C GLN A 14 31.99 -6.28 -0.28
N ASN A 15 32.85 -5.78 0.64
CA ASN A 15 33.74 -4.59 0.68
C ASN A 15 33.49 -3.34 -0.20
N SER A 16 32.34 -3.18 -0.83
CA SER A 16 32.06 -2.18 -1.86
C SER A 16 30.73 -1.44 -1.64
N PHE A 17 30.09 -1.68 -0.50
CA PHE A 17 28.85 -1.02 -0.08
C PHE A 17 29.15 -0.14 1.12
N ILE A 18 28.64 1.10 1.15
CA ILE A 18 28.47 1.79 2.44
C ILE A 18 27.21 1.27 3.09
N LEU A 19 27.29 1.08 4.40
CA LEU A 19 26.13 0.95 5.27
C LEU A 19 25.57 2.34 5.56
N ILE A 20 24.42 2.68 4.99
CA ILE A 20 23.68 3.87 5.43
C ILE A 20 23.00 3.52 6.76
N SER A 21 23.78 3.59 7.82
CA SER A 21 23.30 3.71 9.19
C SER A 21 24.20 4.63 10.03
N HIS A 22 25.52 4.65 9.78
CA HIS A 22 26.46 5.40 10.64
C HIS A 22 27.73 6.00 9.97
N ASP A 23 28.05 5.71 8.70
CA ASP A 23 29.41 5.96 8.16
C ASP A 23 29.58 7.21 7.26
N LEU A 24 28.56 8.05 7.09
CA LEU A 24 28.69 9.30 6.34
C LEU A 24 29.32 10.40 7.21
N PRO A 25 30.25 11.23 6.68
CA PRO A 25 30.88 12.30 7.44
C PRO A 25 29.84 13.22 8.10
N PRO A 26 29.99 13.56 9.39
CA PRO A 26 28.95 14.23 10.18
C PRO A 26 28.63 15.66 9.74
N GLU A 27 29.45 16.27 8.89
CA GLU A 27 29.39 17.71 8.59
C GLU A 27 28.11 18.14 7.87
N GLN A 28 27.43 17.27 7.11
CA GLN A 28 26.11 17.54 6.52
C GLN A 28 24.95 16.88 7.29
N ALA A 29 25.23 15.89 8.14
CA ALA A 29 24.23 15.21 8.94
C ALA A 29 23.59 16.09 10.03
N LEU A 30 24.28 17.15 10.44
CA LEU A 30 23.87 18.05 11.52
C LEU A 30 22.68 18.96 11.15
N SER A 31 22.28 19.06 9.88
CA SER A 31 21.19 19.96 9.43
C SER A 31 19.82 19.28 9.26
N LEU A 32 19.75 17.95 9.33
CA LEU A 32 18.50 17.21 9.16
C LEU A 32 17.85 16.95 10.52
N GLU A 33 17.18 17.97 11.07
CA GLU A 33 16.22 17.76 12.15
C GLU A 33 15.12 16.82 11.62
N CYS A 34 15.16 15.56 12.07
CA CYS A 34 14.20 14.55 11.67
C CYS A 34 13.20 14.35 12.81
N ASN A 35 11.92 14.62 12.56
CA ASN A 35 10.86 14.13 13.45
C ASN A 35 10.63 12.63 13.22
N HIS A 36 9.94 11.97 14.16
CA HIS A 36 9.63 10.54 14.05
C HIS A 36 8.80 10.17 12.81
N GLU A 37 8.12 11.14 12.18
CA GLU A 37 7.36 10.86 10.96
C GLU A 37 8.26 10.73 9.72
N GLU A 38 9.50 11.23 9.75
CA GLU A 38 10.35 11.42 8.55
C GLU A 38 11.48 10.40 8.39
N ALA A 39 11.74 9.56 9.38
CA ALA A 39 12.94 8.71 9.42
C ALA A 39 13.11 7.88 8.14
N ASN A 40 12.03 7.26 7.66
CA ASN A 40 12.05 6.44 6.44
C ASN A 40 12.31 7.27 5.17
N THR A 41 11.77 8.49 5.09
CA THR A 41 11.97 9.37 3.92
C THR A 41 13.36 9.97 3.88
N ARG A 42 13.98 10.28 5.03
CA ARG A 42 15.32 10.88 5.09
C ARG A 42 16.42 9.94 4.60
N LEU A 43 16.19 8.63 4.58
CA LEU A 43 17.08 7.66 3.93
C LEU A 43 17.29 7.97 2.44
N VAL A 44 16.31 8.56 1.76
CA VAL A 44 16.43 8.94 0.35
C VAL A 44 17.45 10.07 0.16
N LEU A 45 17.50 11.06 1.07
CA LEU A 45 18.53 12.11 1.05
C LEU A 45 19.93 11.52 1.27
N ARG A 46 20.05 10.53 2.15
CA ARG A 46 21.33 9.83 2.36
C ARG A 46 21.82 9.06 1.13
N LEU A 47 20.92 8.61 0.27
CA LEU A 47 21.32 8.06 -1.03
C LEU A 47 21.96 9.14 -1.91
N GLN A 48 21.45 10.37 -1.88
CA GLN A 48 22.02 11.50 -2.64
C GLN A 48 23.40 11.87 -2.07
N ASP A 49 23.56 11.92 -0.75
CA ASP A 49 24.85 12.09 -0.09
C ASP A 49 25.85 11.04 -0.59
N ALA A 50 25.44 9.76 -0.61
CA ALA A 50 26.30 8.67 -1.09
C ALA A 50 26.77 8.90 -2.54
N VAL A 51 25.91 9.43 -3.42
CA VAL A 51 26.33 9.81 -4.78
C VAL A 51 27.31 10.96 -4.78
N LEU A 52 27.08 12.00 -3.97
CA LEU A 52 28.00 13.15 -3.84
C LEU A 52 29.39 12.72 -3.37
N TYR A 53 29.46 11.69 -2.51
CA TYR A 53 30.71 11.08 -2.08
C TYR A 53 31.25 10.00 -3.04
N ASN A 54 30.75 9.93 -4.28
CA ASN A 54 31.18 9.01 -5.35
C ASN A 54 30.94 7.53 -5.08
N TYR A 55 30.01 7.18 -4.19
CA TYR A 55 29.63 5.78 -4.02
C TYR A 55 28.69 5.33 -5.13
N LYS A 56 28.88 4.09 -5.58
CA LYS A 56 28.07 3.47 -6.65
C LYS A 56 27.15 2.38 -6.14
N HIS A 57 27.48 1.78 -5.00
CA HIS A 57 26.67 0.74 -4.37
C HIS A 57 26.38 1.12 -2.92
N VAL A 58 25.11 0.97 -2.54
CA VAL A 58 24.63 1.29 -1.19
C VAL A 58 23.90 0.11 -0.59
N CYS A 59 24.18 -0.17 0.68
CA CYS A 59 23.40 -1.07 1.51
C CYS A 59 22.65 -0.25 2.58
N VAL A 60 21.31 -0.35 2.58
CA VAL A 60 20.45 0.28 3.58
C VAL A 60 20.00 -0.78 4.55
N GLN A 61 20.34 -0.64 5.83
CA GLN A 61 19.91 -1.57 6.85
C GLN A 61 18.55 -1.17 7.41
N SER A 62 17.51 -1.95 7.13
CA SER A 62 16.18 -1.72 7.69
C SER A 62 15.29 -2.97 7.58
N VAL A 63 14.64 -3.30 8.70
CA VAL A 63 13.58 -4.32 8.75
C VAL A 63 12.21 -3.77 8.35
N ASP A 64 12.08 -2.45 8.18
CA ASP A 64 10.82 -1.83 7.79
C ASP A 64 10.58 -2.02 6.28
N THR A 65 9.42 -2.61 5.96
CA THR A 65 9.01 -2.84 4.57
C THR A 65 8.77 -1.53 3.82
N ASN A 66 8.39 -0.44 4.50
CA ASN A 66 8.24 0.88 3.88
C ASN A 66 9.56 1.36 3.25
N VAL A 67 10.69 1.09 3.92
CA VAL A 67 12.02 1.42 3.40
C VAL A 67 12.32 0.65 2.12
N VAL A 68 12.00 -0.64 2.05
CA VAL A 68 12.17 -1.45 0.83
C VAL A 68 11.43 -0.82 -0.36
N PHE A 69 10.16 -0.46 -0.18
CA PHE A 69 9.37 0.15 -1.25
C PHE A 69 9.86 1.53 -1.66
N LEU A 70 10.35 2.33 -0.69
CA LEU A 70 11.01 3.60 -0.98
C LEU A 70 12.29 3.39 -1.81
N MET A 71 13.17 2.46 -1.41
CA MET A 71 14.40 2.18 -2.14
C MET A 71 14.13 1.71 -3.57
N ILE A 72 13.14 0.83 -3.78
CA ILE A 72 12.72 0.40 -5.14
C ILE A 72 12.22 1.62 -5.97
N SER A 73 11.48 2.52 -5.34
CA SER A 73 10.90 3.69 -6.01
C SER A 73 11.97 4.73 -6.38
N TYR A 74 13.03 4.85 -5.59
CA TYR A 74 14.11 5.82 -5.81
C TYR A 74 15.38 5.26 -6.46
N ALA A 75 15.43 3.96 -6.77
CA ALA A 75 16.65 3.33 -7.29
C ALA A 75 17.23 3.93 -8.59
N ASN A 76 16.44 4.65 -9.39
CA ASN A 76 16.94 5.39 -10.57
C ASN A 76 16.92 6.92 -10.39
N ALA A 77 16.27 7.43 -9.34
CA ALA A 77 16.27 8.86 -9.05
C ALA A 77 17.64 9.33 -8.52
N VAL A 78 18.49 8.38 -8.17
CA VAL A 78 19.81 8.57 -7.60
C VAL A 78 20.79 7.79 -8.49
N ASP A 79 21.92 8.39 -8.89
CA ASP A 79 22.94 7.79 -9.79
C ASP A 79 23.74 6.67 -9.11
N LEU A 80 23.03 5.68 -8.57
CA LEU A 80 23.56 4.49 -7.90
C LEU A 80 23.37 3.28 -8.82
N SER A 81 24.46 2.56 -9.06
CA SER A 81 24.43 1.31 -9.82
C SER A 81 23.69 0.20 -9.08
N LYS A 82 23.68 0.24 -7.74
CA LYS A 82 23.08 -0.81 -6.92
C LYS A 82 22.60 -0.31 -5.56
N ILE A 83 21.34 -0.63 -5.23
CA ILE A 83 20.77 -0.42 -3.90
C ILE A 83 20.29 -1.77 -3.35
N ILE A 84 20.87 -2.18 -2.22
CA ILE A 84 20.46 -3.35 -1.46
C ILE A 84 19.82 -2.87 -0.16
N VAL A 85 18.69 -3.48 0.23
CA VAL A 85 18.19 -3.36 1.60
C VAL A 85 18.54 -4.62 2.37
N ASP A 86 19.25 -4.46 3.48
CA ASP A 86 19.42 -5.50 4.48
C ASP A 86 18.22 -5.49 5.44
N ALA A 87 17.31 -6.44 5.22
CA ALA A 87 16.10 -6.67 6.00
C ALA A 87 16.27 -7.84 6.98
N THR A 88 17.51 -8.14 7.38
CA THR A 88 17.84 -9.23 8.30
C THR A 88 17.26 -8.97 9.69
N VAL A 89 16.34 -9.84 10.13
CA VAL A 89 15.80 -9.84 11.50
C VAL A 89 16.57 -10.80 12.40
N ARG A 90 17.06 -11.92 11.83
CA ARG A 90 17.82 -12.95 12.54
C ARG A 90 19.13 -13.19 11.83
N ILE A 91 20.22 -13.16 12.59
CA ILE A 91 21.60 -13.24 12.07
C ILE A 91 21.85 -14.55 11.29
N ASP A 92 21.21 -15.65 11.70
CA ASP A 92 21.28 -16.96 11.05
C ASP A 92 20.46 -17.05 9.75
N GLN A 93 19.62 -16.05 9.48
CA GLN A 93 18.75 -15.98 8.30
C GLN A 93 18.85 -14.60 7.64
N PRO A 94 20.03 -14.28 7.05
CA PRO A 94 20.22 -12.99 6.41
C PRO A 94 19.26 -12.81 5.24
N LYS A 95 18.64 -11.63 5.16
CA LYS A 95 17.68 -11.27 4.13
C LYS A 95 18.09 -9.96 3.48
N TYR A 96 18.60 -10.06 2.26
CA TYR A 96 18.98 -8.90 1.46
C TYR A 96 17.91 -8.68 0.38
N ILE A 97 17.73 -7.46 -0.11
CA ILE A 97 16.72 -7.19 -1.15
C ILE A 97 17.35 -6.26 -2.17
N ASP A 98 17.59 -6.78 -3.38
CA ASP A 98 18.13 -5.99 -4.49
C ASP A 98 17.04 -5.11 -5.10
N CYS A 99 16.97 -3.86 -4.63
CA CYS A 99 15.93 -2.93 -5.02
C CYS A 99 16.09 -2.46 -6.47
N THR A 100 17.32 -2.36 -6.95
CA THR A 100 17.65 -2.03 -8.35
C THR A 100 17.15 -3.13 -9.29
N MET A 101 17.41 -4.40 -8.96
CA MET A 101 16.91 -5.55 -9.73
C MET A 101 15.38 -5.60 -9.76
N ILE A 102 14.72 -5.44 -8.61
CA ILE A 102 13.25 -5.45 -8.54
C ILE A 102 12.67 -4.34 -9.41
N ARG A 103 13.22 -3.12 -9.32
CA ARG A 103 12.83 -1.99 -10.19
C ARG A 103 12.94 -2.34 -11.67
N HIS A 104 14.09 -2.86 -12.10
CA HIS A 104 14.29 -3.27 -13.50
C HIS A 104 13.28 -4.32 -13.95
N GLN A 105 12.96 -5.29 -13.10
CA GLN A 105 11.93 -6.29 -13.41
C GLN A 105 10.54 -5.67 -13.51
N LEU A 106 10.16 -4.77 -12.60
CA LEU A 106 8.86 -4.07 -12.68
C LEU A 106 8.69 -3.34 -14.00
N ILE A 107 9.70 -2.58 -14.43
CA ILE A 107 9.65 -1.79 -15.66
C ILE A 107 9.71 -2.69 -16.89
N ASN A 108 10.74 -3.53 -17.00
CA ASN A 108 11.05 -4.22 -18.25
C ASN A 108 10.21 -5.48 -18.47
N LYS A 109 9.87 -6.21 -17.38
CA LYS A 109 9.12 -7.47 -17.47
C LYS A 109 7.62 -7.26 -17.28
N TYR A 110 7.22 -6.36 -16.38
CA TYR A 110 5.83 -6.19 -16.01
C TYR A 110 5.20 -4.88 -16.51
N HIS A 111 5.99 -3.97 -17.11
CA HIS A 111 5.54 -2.65 -17.57
C HIS A 111 4.85 -1.84 -16.45
N ILE A 112 5.39 -1.94 -15.24
CA ILE A 112 4.90 -1.27 -14.03
C ILE A 112 5.90 -0.19 -13.62
N PHE A 113 5.39 1.04 -13.50
CA PHE A 113 6.14 2.15 -12.91
C PHE A 113 6.30 1.94 -11.40
N PRO A 114 7.53 1.83 -10.86
CA PRO A 114 7.78 1.48 -9.46
C PRO A 114 7.14 2.42 -8.44
N GLU A 115 6.93 3.68 -8.81
CA GLU A 115 6.32 4.71 -7.97
C GLU A 115 4.86 4.37 -7.59
N ILE A 116 4.21 3.47 -8.34
CA ILE A 116 2.89 2.93 -7.97
C ILE A 116 2.95 2.14 -6.66
N LEU A 117 4.09 1.56 -6.31
CA LEU A 117 4.24 0.76 -5.10
C LEU A 117 4.03 1.60 -3.84
N LEU A 118 4.47 2.86 -3.86
CA LEU A 118 4.21 3.83 -2.79
C LEU A 118 2.71 4.09 -2.63
N VAL A 119 1.98 4.19 -3.76
CA VAL A 119 0.53 4.37 -3.74
C VAL A 119 -0.17 3.14 -3.16
N LEU A 120 0.23 1.94 -3.59
CA LEU A 120 -0.33 0.68 -3.10
C LEU A 120 -0.07 0.49 -1.60
N LEU A 121 1.13 0.86 -1.13
CA LEU A 121 1.50 0.81 0.28
C LEU A 121 0.65 1.77 1.11
N ALA A 122 0.46 3.01 0.65
CA ALA A 122 -0.35 4.00 1.34
C ALA A 122 -1.82 3.58 1.41
N ILE A 123 -2.39 3.05 0.33
CA ILE A 123 -3.78 2.60 0.27
C ILE A 123 -3.99 1.32 1.09
N SER A 124 -3.07 0.36 1.04
CA SER A 124 -3.20 -0.89 1.81
C SER A 124 -3.07 -0.71 3.32
N GLY A 125 -2.55 0.45 3.76
CA GLY A 125 -2.43 0.84 5.16
C GLY A 125 -0.97 0.89 5.62
N CYS A 126 -0.55 1.98 6.23
CA CYS A 126 0.75 2.20 6.87
C CYS A 126 0.54 2.99 8.18
N ASP A 127 1.60 3.42 8.85
CA ASP A 127 1.48 4.07 10.17
C ASP A 127 0.57 5.32 10.18
N THR A 128 0.47 6.01 9.04
CA THR A 128 -0.32 7.24 8.88
C THR A 128 -1.65 7.04 8.14
N THR A 129 -1.95 5.83 7.67
CA THR A 129 -3.18 5.52 6.93
C THR A 129 -3.93 4.36 7.57
N SER A 130 -5.25 4.31 7.40
CA SER A 130 -6.03 3.21 7.97
C SER A 130 -5.77 1.91 7.19
N PHE A 131 -6.19 0.77 7.73
CA PHE A 131 -6.11 -0.51 7.01
C PHE A 131 -7.51 -1.08 6.77
N PHE A 132 -7.61 -1.94 5.76
CA PHE A 132 -8.84 -2.68 5.48
C PHE A 132 -8.84 -4.00 6.26
N ARG A 133 -9.82 -4.15 7.15
CA ARG A 133 -9.97 -5.39 7.94
C ARG A 133 -10.08 -6.60 7.00
N ASN A 134 -9.34 -7.66 7.31
CA ASN A 134 -9.27 -8.92 6.54
C ASN A 134 -8.61 -8.82 5.15
N ILE A 135 -8.01 -7.68 4.79
CA ILE A 135 -7.19 -7.55 3.58
C ILE A 135 -5.75 -7.31 4.02
N SER A 136 -4.91 -8.34 3.85
CA SER A 136 -3.47 -8.19 4.09
C SER A 136 -2.81 -7.39 2.97
N LYS A 137 -1.66 -6.76 3.24
CA LYS A 137 -0.82 -6.16 2.19
C LYS A 137 -0.50 -7.17 1.09
N THR A 138 -0.14 -8.40 1.46
CA THR A 138 0.12 -9.47 0.48
C THR A 138 -1.05 -9.68 -0.47
N THR A 139 -2.27 -9.80 0.06
CA THR A 139 -3.50 -9.93 -0.75
C THR A 139 -3.71 -8.71 -1.64
N PHE A 140 -3.43 -7.52 -1.12
CA PHE A 140 -3.58 -6.27 -1.85
C PHE A 140 -2.65 -6.18 -3.05
N PHE A 141 -1.37 -6.45 -2.84
CA PHE A 141 -0.37 -6.46 -3.91
C PHE A 141 -0.62 -7.57 -4.92
N GLU A 142 -1.06 -8.76 -4.48
CA GLU A 142 -1.43 -9.84 -5.41
C GLU A 142 -2.61 -9.47 -6.30
N ALA A 143 -3.64 -8.83 -5.75
CA ALA A 143 -4.77 -8.35 -6.54
C ALA A 143 -4.33 -7.28 -7.56
N PHE A 144 -3.39 -6.41 -7.19
CA PHE A 144 -2.77 -5.47 -8.13
C PHE A 144 -2.00 -6.20 -9.24
N PHE A 145 -1.06 -7.07 -8.89
CA PHE A 145 -0.20 -7.77 -9.84
C PHE A 145 -0.95 -8.75 -10.75
N ALA A 146 -2.15 -9.21 -10.36
CA ALA A 146 -3.01 -10.01 -11.22
C ALA A 146 -3.56 -9.21 -12.41
N SER A 147 -3.69 -7.87 -12.31
CA SER A 147 -4.20 -7.02 -13.39
C SER A 147 -3.73 -5.55 -13.25
N PRO A 148 -2.43 -5.25 -13.43
CA PRO A 148 -1.88 -3.91 -13.17
C PRO A 148 -2.53 -2.79 -13.99
N SER A 149 -2.84 -3.05 -15.27
CA SER A 149 -3.47 -2.09 -16.19
C SER A 149 -4.84 -1.61 -15.70
N ARG A 150 -5.55 -2.41 -14.91
CA ARG A 150 -6.87 -2.06 -14.34
C ARG A 150 -6.80 -0.95 -13.30
N TYR A 151 -5.61 -0.67 -12.77
CA TYR A 151 -5.35 0.31 -11.71
C TYR A 151 -4.32 1.36 -12.11
N ALA A 152 -4.03 1.51 -13.42
CA ALA A 152 -3.06 2.49 -13.91
C ALA A 152 -3.38 3.92 -13.41
N GLU A 153 -4.67 4.24 -13.24
CA GLU A 153 -5.16 5.52 -12.72
C GLU A 153 -4.65 5.85 -11.30
N LEU A 154 -4.30 4.84 -10.48
CA LEU A 154 -3.75 5.06 -9.13
C LEU A 154 -2.40 5.81 -9.17
N GLN A 155 -1.69 5.81 -10.29
CA GLN A 155 -0.42 6.54 -10.42
C GLN A 155 -0.58 8.04 -10.15
N ASN A 156 -1.79 8.59 -10.30
CA ASN A 156 -2.05 10.01 -10.10
C ASN A 156 -2.50 10.37 -8.67
N LEU A 157 -2.64 9.40 -7.76
CA LEU A 157 -3.23 9.60 -6.43
C LEU A 157 -2.48 10.62 -5.55
N SER A 158 -1.22 10.93 -5.87
CA SER A 158 -0.39 11.87 -5.11
C SER A 158 -0.44 13.31 -5.64
N ALA A 159 -1.03 13.56 -6.80
CA ALA A 159 -1.01 14.90 -7.38
C ALA A 159 -1.89 15.87 -6.58
N PHE A 160 -3.02 15.39 -6.06
CA PHE A 160 -4.02 16.19 -5.35
C PHE A 160 -4.69 15.37 -4.25
N PRO A 161 -5.36 16.01 -3.27
CA PRO A 161 -6.25 15.30 -2.36
C PRO A 161 -7.21 14.42 -3.16
N THR A 162 -7.35 13.18 -2.71
CA THR A 162 -8.15 12.16 -3.37
C THR A 162 -9.55 12.68 -3.70
N ASN A 163 -9.92 12.56 -4.98
CA ASN A 163 -11.23 12.93 -5.50
C ASN A 163 -12.13 11.70 -5.67
N GLN A 164 -13.35 11.91 -6.16
CA GLN A 164 -14.33 10.83 -6.30
C GLN A 164 -13.90 9.72 -7.28
N LYS A 165 -13.17 10.05 -8.35
CA LYS A 165 -12.65 9.05 -9.30
C LYS A 165 -11.58 8.17 -8.65
N ASP A 166 -10.69 8.77 -7.86
CA ASP A 166 -9.66 8.02 -7.15
C ASP A 166 -10.28 7.03 -6.15
N ILE A 167 -11.34 7.46 -5.44
CA ILE A 167 -12.10 6.58 -4.53
C ILE A 167 -12.69 5.40 -5.28
N TYR A 168 -13.21 5.61 -6.49
CA TYR A 168 -13.75 4.53 -7.32
C TYR A 168 -12.67 3.48 -7.69
N VAL A 169 -11.45 3.92 -7.99
CA VAL A 169 -10.34 2.99 -8.29
C VAL A 169 -9.91 2.24 -7.01
N ILE A 170 -9.89 2.92 -5.86
CA ILE A 170 -9.62 2.31 -4.55
C ILE A 170 -10.71 1.26 -4.21
N GLU A 171 -11.99 1.56 -4.38
CA GLU A 171 -13.10 0.60 -4.15
C GLU A 171 -12.93 -0.65 -5.02
N ARG A 172 -12.56 -0.45 -6.29
CA ARG A 172 -12.36 -1.53 -7.24
C ARG A 172 -11.24 -2.48 -6.81
N ILE A 173 -10.07 -1.97 -6.40
CA ILE A 173 -8.98 -2.86 -5.96
C ILE A 173 -9.35 -3.57 -4.65
N ILE A 174 -10.06 -2.93 -3.72
CA ILE A 174 -10.56 -3.57 -2.49
C ILE A 174 -11.51 -4.72 -2.83
N TYR A 175 -12.42 -4.52 -3.77
CA TYR A 175 -13.32 -5.57 -4.26
C TYR A 175 -12.54 -6.78 -4.79
N ASP A 176 -11.57 -6.51 -5.66
CA ASP A 176 -10.75 -7.54 -6.28
C ASP A 176 -9.93 -8.28 -5.21
N CYS A 177 -9.42 -7.59 -4.18
CA CYS A 177 -8.76 -8.22 -3.03
C CYS A 177 -9.66 -9.20 -2.30
N ILE A 178 -10.91 -8.82 -2.02
CA ILE A 178 -11.86 -9.69 -1.32
C ILE A 178 -12.19 -10.91 -2.18
N HIS A 179 -12.37 -10.73 -3.49
CA HIS A 179 -12.62 -11.84 -4.40
C HIS A 179 -11.41 -12.76 -4.58
N HIS A 180 -10.20 -12.22 -4.67
CA HIS A 180 -8.97 -13.00 -4.70
C HIS A 180 -8.73 -13.76 -3.40
N GLY A 181 -8.97 -13.14 -2.24
CA GLY A 181 -8.88 -13.80 -0.94
C GLY A 181 -9.86 -14.98 -0.82
N ASN A 182 -11.10 -14.80 -1.24
CA ASN A 182 -12.11 -15.87 -1.27
C ASN A 182 -11.72 -17.01 -2.21
N ARG A 183 -11.17 -16.71 -3.40
CA ARG A 183 -10.66 -17.74 -4.32
C ARG A 183 -9.56 -18.56 -3.67
N ARG A 184 -8.60 -17.96 -2.97
CA ARG A 184 -7.56 -18.72 -2.25
C ARG A 184 -8.10 -19.55 -1.10
N SER A 185 -9.05 -19.03 -0.32
CA SER A 185 -9.68 -19.80 0.75
C SER A 185 -10.49 -20.97 0.18
N GLN A 186 -11.14 -20.76 -0.96
CA GLN A 186 -11.82 -21.82 -1.71
C GLN A 186 -10.80 -22.79 -2.28
N GLU A 187 -9.79 -22.37 -3.05
CA GLU A 187 -8.72 -23.21 -3.58
C GLU A 187 -7.96 -23.98 -2.50
N LYS A 188 -7.71 -23.41 -1.31
CA LYS A 188 -7.12 -24.16 -0.19
C LYS A 188 -8.08 -25.21 0.38
N LYS A 189 -9.37 -24.88 0.52
CA LYS A 189 -10.40 -25.85 0.94
C LYS A 189 -10.63 -26.91 -0.14
N THR A 190 -10.59 -26.53 -1.40
CA THR A 190 -10.71 -27.40 -2.56
C THR A 190 -9.43 -28.17 -2.78
N LEU A 191 -8.22 -27.70 -2.46
CA LEU A 191 -7.00 -28.53 -2.44
C LEU A 191 -7.04 -29.53 -1.29
N HIS A 192 -7.70 -29.17 -0.19
CA HIS A 192 -7.94 -30.08 0.93
C HIS A 192 -9.08 -31.08 0.63
N MET A 193 -10.03 -30.75 -0.26
CA MET A 193 -11.19 -31.56 -0.66
C MET A 193 -11.09 -32.22 -2.05
N ALA A 194 -10.20 -31.76 -2.92
CA ALA A 194 -9.92 -32.28 -4.27
C ALA A 194 -8.90 -33.42 -4.20
N SER A 195 -9.08 -34.28 -3.20
CA SER A 195 -9.10 -35.71 -3.46
C SER A 195 -10.40 -36.15 -4.16
N MET A 196 -11.36 -35.27 -4.47
CA MET A 196 -12.45 -35.53 -5.41
C MET A 196 -12.86 -34.28 -6.25
N ASN A 197 -12.67 -34.44 -7.56
CA ASN A 197 -13.29 -33.84 -8.75
C ASN A 197 -13.62 -32.33 -8.87
N SER A 198 -13.31 -31.83 -10.06
CA SER A 198 -13.34 -30.42 -10.48
C SER A 198 -14.53 -30.06 -11.38
N SER A 199 -15.02 -28.82 -11.28
CA SER A 199 -15.36 -28.01 -12.47
C SER A 199 -15.61 -26.51 -12.18
N ASN A 200 -14.92 -25.69 -12.98
CA ASN A 200 -15.26 -24.43 -13.66
C ASN A 200 -16.01 -23.28 -12.95
N LEU A 201 -15.34 -22.11 -12.89
CA LEU A 201 -15.98 -20.78 -12.84
C LEU A 201 -15.17 -19.75 -13.66
N LYS A 202 -15.85 -19.01 -14.55
CA LYS A 202 -15.28 -18.00 -15.46
C LYS A 202 -14.99 -16.65 -14.76
N PRO A 203 -13.99 -15.88 -15.21
CA PRO A 203 -13.73 -14.52 -14.73
C PRO A 203 -14.79 -13.53 -15.25
N LEU A 204 -15.10 -12.51 -14.45
CA LEU A 204 -15.89 -11.35 -14.89
C LEU A 204 -15.10 -10.57 -15.95
N THR A 205 -15.69 -10.42 -17.13
CA THR A 205 -15.17 -9.60 -18.22
C THR A 205 -15.33 -8.11 -17.91
N SER A 206 -14.43 -7.32 -18.49
CA SER A 206 -14.31 -5.87 -18.32
C SER A 206 -15.57 -5.12 -18.78
N THR A 207 -16.51 -4.87 -17.87
CA THR A 207 -17.59 -3.91 -18.10
C THR A 207 -17.15 -2.52 -17.66
N SER A 208 -17.24 -1.55 -18.58
CA SER A 208 -17.14 -0.13 -18.27
C SER A 208 -18.34 0.26 -17.40
N PHE A 209 -18.11 0.58 -16.13
CA PHE A 209 -19.17 1.05 -15.25
C PHE A 209 -19.42 2.54 -15.49
N THR A 210 -20.66 2.89 -15.79
CA THR A 210 -21.10 4.27 -16.12
C THR A 210 -21.42 5.12 -14.89
N SER A 211 -21.56 4.52 -13.70
CA SER A 211 -21.74 5.24 -12.43
C SER A 211 -21.22 4.44 -11.22
N ILE A 212 -20.90 5.14 -10.13
CA ILE A 212 -20.49 4.55 -8.84
C ILE A 212 -21.59 3.68 -8.26
N ASP A 213 -22.84 4.11 -8.38
CA ASP A 213 -23.99 3.35 -7.90
C ASP A 213 -24.15 2.03 -8.67
N ASN A 214 -23.86 2.02 -9.98
CA ASN A 214 -23.87 0.80 -10.77
C ASN A 214 -22.74 -0.16 -10.37
N LEU A 215 -21.53 0.33 -10.09
CA LEU A 215 -20.45 -0.52 -9.56
C LEU A 215 -20.83 -1.09 -8.19
N ARG A 216 -21.28 -0.25 -7.25
CA ARG A 216 -21.66 -0.68 -5.91
C ARG A 216 -22.83 -1.64 -5.92
N ALA A 217 -23.86 -1.39 -6.74
CA ALA A 217 -24.98 -2.30 -6.94
C ALA A 217 -24.50 -3.63 -7.54
N THR A 218 -23.62 -3.60 -8.54
CA THR A 218 -23.04 -4.82 -9.14
C THR A 218 -22.19 -5.60 -8.13
N MET A 219 -21.36 -4.91 -7.34
CA MET A 219 -20.55 -5.51 -6.29
C MET A 219 -21.44 -6.10 -5.18
N ALA A 220 -22.50 -5.40 -4.78
CA ALA A 220 -23.47 -5.86 -3.80
C ALA A 220 -24.25 -7.08 -4.29
N LEU A 221 -24.76 -7.05 -5.53
CA LEU A 221 -25.45 -8.18 -6.15
C LEU A 221 -24.55 -9.41 -6.26
N ASN A 222 -23.32 -9.24 -6.75
CA ASN A 222 -22.33 -10.32 -6.84
C ASN A 222 -21.96 -10.88 -5.47
N ALA A 223 -21.89 -10.04 -4.44
CA ALA A 223 -21.62 -10.46 -3.07
C ALA A 223 -22.78 -11.26 -2.47
N LEU A 224 -24.01 -10.79 -2.67
CA LEU A 224 -25.22 -11.46 -2.21
C LEU A 224 -25.38 -12.83 -2.88
N GLN A 225 -25.17 -12.91 -4.20
CA GLN A 225 -25.20 -14.17 -4.95
C GLN A 225 -24.14 -15.18 -4.46
N LYS A 226 -23.01 -14.71 -3.93
CA LYS A 226 -21.94 -15.55 -3.38
C LYS A 226 -22.06 -15.79 -1.87
N GLY A 227 -23.16 -15.37 -1.24
CA GLY A 227 -23.38 -15.51 0.21
C GLY A 227 -22.43 -14.69 1.09
N ASN A 228 -21.70 -13.72 0.53
CA ASN A 228 -20.63 -13.02 1.23
C ASN A 228 -21.13 -11.75 1.93
N LYS A 229 -21.72 -11.92 3.12
CA LYS A 229 -22.28 -10.83 3.94
C LYS A 229 -21.25 -9.74 4.30
N SER A 230 -19.96 -10.08 4.36
CA SER A 230 -18.88 -9.13 4.69
C SER A 230 -18.67 -8.05 3.63
N ILE A 231 -18.93 -8.34 2.35
CA ILE A 231 -18.77 -7.38 1.25
C ILE A 231 -19.87 -6.31 1.31
N VAL A 232 -21.09 -6.69 1.68
CA VAL A 232 -22.21 -5.74 1.84
C VAL A 232 -21.93 -4.73 2.96
N LEU A 233 -21.26 -5.16 4.03
CA LEU A 233 -20.80 -4.32 5.15
C LEU A 233 -19.62 -3.41 4.79
N ILE A 234 -18.75 -3.83 3.86
CA ILE A 234 -17.61 -3.02 3.39
C ILE A 234 -18.08 -1.98 2.36
N LEU A 235 -19.03 -2.36 1.50
CA LEU A 235 -19.75 -1.42 0.62
C LEU A 235 -20.58 -0.40 1.38
N SER A 236 -20.99 -0.72 2.62
CA SER A 236 -21.68 0.20 3.53
C SER A 236 -20.74 0.92 4.50
N ALA A 237 -19.43 0.67 4.46
CA ALA A 237 -18.47 1.60 5.06
C ALA A 237 -18.78 2.96 4.44
N SER A 238 -19.07 3.96 5.28
CA SER A 238 -19.56 5.24 4.77
C SER A 238 -18.58 5.72 3.70
N THR A 239 -19.10 6.12 2.53
CA THR A 239 -18.27 6.67 1.44
C THR A 239 -17.27 7.69 1.98
N VAL A 240 -17.68 8.40 3.05
CA VAL A 240 -16.89 9.32 3.86
C VAL A 240 -15.64 8.67 4.50
N ALA A 241 -15.74 7.52 5.16
CA ALA A 241 -14.59 6.83 5.76
C ALA A 241 -13.55 6.43 4.71
N LEU A 242 -14.01 5.91 3.56
CA LEU A 242 -13.12 5.59 2.45
C LEU A 242 -12.51 6.86 1.83
N PHE A 243 -13.29 7.95 1.77
CA PHE A 243 -12.81 9.26 1.32
C PHE A 243 -11.67 9.76 2.19
N HIS A 244 -11.83 9.70 3.51
CA HIS A 244 -10.78 10.07 4.46
C HIS A 244 -9.56 9.15 4.38
N HIS A 245 -9.76 7.85 4.18
CA HIS A 245 -8.67 6.91 3.98
C HIS A 245 -7.87 7.24 2.72
N GLY A 246 -8.55 7.42 1.58
CA GLY A 246 -7.92 7.80 0.31
C GLY A 246 -7.14 9.11 0.45
N ARG A 247 -7.76 10.12 1.06
CA ARG A 247 -7.10 11.40 1.39
C ARG A 247 -5.83 11.22 2.19
N ARG A 248 -5.85 10.46 3.30
CA ARG A 248 -4.63 10.18 4.07
C ARG A 248 -3.57 9.45 3.22
N ALA A 249 -3.99 8.50 2.38
CA ALA A 249 -3.09 7.81 1.47
C ALA A 249 -2.45 8.77 0.45
N SER A 250 -3.21 9.71 -0.11
CA SER A 250 -2.68 10.76 -0.99
C SER A 250 -1.63 11.63 -0.29
N ARG A 251 -1.89 12.08 0.95
CA ARG A 251 -0.90 12.82 1.76
C ARG A 251 0.38 12.02 1.96
N GLN A 252 0.26 10.75 2.32
CA GLN A 252 1.41 9.89 2.53
C GLN A 252 2.21 9.69 1.23
N CYS A 253 1.53 9.56 0.09
CA CYS A 253 2.19 9.49 -1.20
C CYS A 253 2.94 10.77 -1.55
N GLN A 254 2.37 11.94 -1.25
CA GLN A 254 3.05 13.24 -1.46
C GLN A 254 4.31 13.34 -0.62
N LYS A 255 4.24 12.92 0.65
CA LYS A 255 5.40 12.85 1.53
C LYS A 255 6.48 11.93 0.95
N TRP A 256 6.13 10.73 0.54
CA TRP A 256 7.09 9.78 -0.05
C TRP A 256 7.65 10.24 -1.40
N ARG A 257 6.88 10.93 -2.24
CA ARG A 257 7.37 11.51 -3.51
C ARG A 257 8.28 12.71 -3.32
N SER A 258 8.17 13.39 -2.18
CA SER A 258 9.00 14.54 -1.83
C SER A 258 10.20 14.15 -0.96
N ALA A 259 10.47 12.85 -0.80
CA ALA A 259 11.54 12.35 0.07
C ALA A 259 12.96 12.77 -0.36
N HIS A 260 13.11 13.22 -1.60
CA HIS A 260 14.35 13.75 -2.18
C HIS A 260 14.53 15.26 -1.96
N ILE A 261 13.61 15.92 -1.25
CA ILE A 261 13.63 17.37 -0.98
C ILE A 261 14.08 17.58 0.48
N ASP A 262 15.10 18.41 0.68
CA ASP A 262 15.66 18.71 2.01
C ASP A 262 14.63 19.33 2.95
N ASN A 263 13.83 20.27 2.45
CA ASN A 263 12.73 20.87 3.19
C ASN A 263 11.41 20.37 2.65
N LEU A 264 10.93 19.25 3.18
CA LEU A 264 9.64 18.67 2.80
C LEU A 264 8.52 19.69 3.03
N PRO A 265 7.86 20.19 1.97
CA PRO A 265 6.67 21.01 2.15
C PRO A 265 5.57 20.08 2.63
N TYR A 266 5.23 20.14 3.91
CA TYR A 266 4.10 19.39 4.42
C TYR A 266 2.81 19.96 3.81
N PRO A 267 2.04 19.15 3.07
CA PRO A 267 0.73 19.59 2.65
C PRO A 267 -0.12 19.86 3.89
N ASP A 268 -0.97 20.87 3.82
CA ASP A 268 -1.94 21.18 4.86
C ASP A 268 -2.68 19.91 5.29
N HIS A 269 -2.92 19.74 6.59
CA HIS A 269 -3.46 18.51 7.16
C HIS A 269 -4.97 18.38 6.90
N GLU A 270 -5.70 19.50 6.89
CA GLU A 270 -7.17 19.50 6.83
C GLU A 270 -7.75 18.90 5.55
N PRO A 271 -7.25 19.22 4.34
CA PRO A 271 -7.75 18.63 3.09
C PRO A 271 -7.55 17.12 3.01
N TYR A 272 -6.70 16.55 3.88
CA TYR A 272 -6.29 15.15 3.85
C TYR A 272 -6.89 14.31 4.98
N GLY A 273 -7.93 14.82 5.64
CA GLY A 273 -8.68 14.05 6.64
C GLY A 273 -8.09 14.08 8.05
N PHE A 274 -7.39 15.18 8.36
CA PHE A 274 -6.97 15.54 9.71
C PHE A 274 -7.71 16.81 10.15
N GLU A 275 -7.63 17.12 11.43
CA GLU A 275 -8.15 18.35 12.03
C GLU A 275 -7.18 18.85 13.09
N LYS A 276 -7.15 20.17 13.29
CA LYS A 276 -6.30 20.80 14.31
C LYS A 276 -7.13 21.08 15.55
N ILE A 277 -6.83 20.41 16.67
CA ILE A 277 -7.50 20.60 17.96
C ILE A 277 -6.43 21.00 18.99
N ASN A 278 -6.55 22.19 19.58
CA ASN A 278 -5.58 22.70 20.57
C ASN A 278 -4.13 22.69 20.07
N ASN A 279 -3.90 23.09 18.81
CA ASN A 279 -2.62 23.01 18.12
C ASN A 279 -2.07 21.60 17.85
N GLU A 280 -2.77 20.54 18.22
CA GLU A 280 -2.41 19.18 17.86
C GLU A 280 -3.14 18.74 16.59
N ILE A 281 -2.41 18.08 15.69
CA ILE A 281 -2.98 17.46 14.50
C ILE A 281 -3.55 16.11 14.90
N ARG A 282 -4.85 15.91 14.66
CA ARG A 282 -5.56 14.67 14.97
C ARG A 282 -6.27 14.12 13.73
N ILE A 283 -6.49 12.81 13.71
CA ILE A 283 -7.29 12.17 12.66
C ILE A 283 -8.73 12.69 12.78
N LYS A 284 -9.27 13.20 11.68
CA LYS A 284 -10.68 13.60 11.62
C LYS A 284 -11.56 12.36 11.61
N TRP A 285 -12.20 12.08 12.74
CA TRP A 285 -13.08 10.93 12.89
C TRP A 285 -14.44 11.20 12.24
N THR A 286 -14.98 10.21 11.54
CA THR A 286 -16.32 10.28 10.95
C THR A 286 -17.34 9.79 11.97
N THR A 287 -17.48 10.47 13.11
CA THR A 287 -18.46 10.10 14.13
C THR A 287 -19.86 10.58 13.76
N LYS A 288 -20.54 9.78 12.95
CA LYS A 288 -21.71 9.08 13.49
C LYS A 288 -21.43 7.60 13.28
N MET A 289 -21.04 6.88 14.32
CA MET A 289 -21.28 5.44 14.33
C MET A 289 -22.75 5.26 13.93
N PRO A 290 -23.10 4.39 12.96
CA PRO A 290 -24.49 4.02 12.81
C PRO A 290 -24.94 3.59 14.20
N LEU A 291 -25.93 4.29 14.75
CA LEU A 291 -26.52 3.95 16.03
C LEU A 291 -26.70 2.44 15.99
N ARG A 292 -26.02 1.74 16.91
CA ARG A 292 -26.25 0.32 17.11
C ARG A 292 -27.76 0.25 17.30
N LYS A 293 -28.49 -0.35 16.35
CA LYS A 293 -29.92 -0.59 16.56
C LYS A 293 -29.95 -1.42 17.83
N ASP A 294 -30.34 -0.81 18.93
CA ASP A 294 -30.65 -1.53 20.14
C ASP A 294 -31.66 -2.60 19.73
N ASN A 295 -31.42 -3.84 20.15
CA ASN A 295 -32.22 -5.01 19.79
C ASN A 295 -33.61 -4.99 20.46
N SER A 296 -34.24 -3.82 20.62
CA SER A 296 -35.48 -3.60 21.34
C SER A 296 -36.69 -3.37 20.43
N CYS A 297 -36.71 -3.91 19.21
CA CYS A 297 -37.94 -3.93 18.41
C CYS A 297 -38.06 -5.21 17.56
N PHE A 298 -38.13 -6.34 18.25
CA PHE A 298 -38.97 -7.48 17.85
C PHE A 298 -39.75 -7.89 19.11
N GLN A 299 -40.68 -7.04 19.53
CA GLN A 299 -41.85 -7.55 20.23
C GLN A 299 -42.79 -8.07 19.17
N ALA A 300 -42.91 -9.40 19.11
CA ALA A 300 -44.10 -10.03 18.60
C ALA A 300 -45.31 -9.40 19.30
N SER A 301 -46.16 -8.73 18.54
CA SER A 301 -47.55 -8.58 18.95
C SER A 301 -48.32 -9.63 18.19
N ASP A 302 -48.72 -10.65 18.95
CA ASP A 302 -49.86 -11.49 18.66
C ASP A 302 -51.12 -10.64 18.45
N THR A 303 -52.08 -11.20 17.70
CA THR A 303 -53.50 -10.79 17.51
C THR A 303 -53.74 -9.52 16.68
N PHE A 304 -54.51 -9.53 15.58
CA PHE A 304 -55.66 -10.34 15.14
C PHE A 304 -55.53 -10.81 13.68
#